data_AF-A0A1N6KES9-F1
#
_entry.id   AF-A0A1N6KES9-F1
#
_cell.length_a   1.000
_cell.length_b   1.000
_cell.length_c   1.000
_cell.angle_alpha   90.00
_cell.angle_beta   90.00
_cell.angle_gamma   90.00
#
_symmetry.space_group_name_H-M   'P 1'
#
loop_
_entity.id
_entity.type
_entity.pdbx_description
1 polymer ?
#
loop_
_entity_poly.entity_id
_entity_poly.type
_entity_poly.pdbx_seq_one_letter_code
_entity_poly.pdbx_strand_id
1 'polypeptide(L)'
;MKPSVKLHSFAIAISTVIVFTIWVQINELGTINNYLKIILGGLISLGVYRAMVSLIITATKNSTWFKKKFLGKYYMGGTWVGFYIGFLGKERFIIERFEQGIDGLVIRGKSFDELSKYHAAWFSTSVNIDVEKGRIMYMYECLPINAQTNNDGIASFGFIRDDEDTAPTQISGFSADMHLGKRVRAFEIKVSDRCDYKEDEALKRAKEVFLEKKDLF
;
A
#
# COMPACT_ATOMS: atom_id res chain seq x y z
N MET A 1 -9.25 -11.67 -4.44
CA MET A 1 -9.01 -11.14 -5.80
C MET A 1 -8.07 -9.94 -5.71
N LYS A 2 -7.04 -9.86 -6.58
CA LYS A 2 -6.09 -8.73 -6.60
C LYS A 2 -6.82 -7.41 -6.90
N PRO A 3 -6.39 -6.27 -6.33
CA PRO A 3 -7.01 -4.96 -6.56
C PRO A 3 -7.15 -4.55 -8.02
N SER A 4 -6.14 -4.81 -8.86
CA SER A 4 -6.16 -4.49 -10.28
C SER A 4 -7.24 -5.27 -11.03
N VAL A 5 -7.37 -6.56 -10.75
CA VAL A 5 -8.43 -7.40 -11.33
C VAL A 5 -9.80 -6.88 -10.88
N LYS A 6 -9.96 -6.55 -9.59
CA LYS A 6 -11.19 -5.97 -9.05
C LYS A 6 -11.59 -4.66 -9.76
N LEU A 7 -10.61 -3.78 -10.02
CA LEU A 7 -10.80 -2.53 -10.75
C LEU A 7 -11.35 -2.79 -12.15
N HIS A 8 -10.69 -3.66 -12.92
CA HIS A 8 -11.12 -3.96 -14.28
C HIS A 8 -12.48 -4.66 -14.33
N SER A 9 -12.75 -5.58 -13.40
CA SER A 9 -14.06 -6.24 -13.31
C SER A 9 -15.20 -5.25 -13.07
N PHE A 10 -15.04 -4.30 -12.14
CA PHE A 10 -16.05 -3.26 -11.91
C PHE A 10 -16.19 -2.31 -13.09
N ALA A 11 -15.08 -1.86 -13.67
CA ALA A 11 -15.10 -0.98 -14.82
C ALA A 11 -15.83 -1.64 -15.99
N ILE A 12 -15.49 -2.89 -16.33
CA ILE A 12 -16.15 -3.65 -17.39
C ILE A 12 -17.65 -3.78 -17.11
N ALA A 13 -18.04 -4.24 -15.91
CA ALA A 13 -19.44 -4.46 -15.58
C ALA A 13 -20.29 -3.18 -15.76
N ILE A 14 -19.80 -2.04 -15.26
CA ILE A 14 -20.52 -0.76 -15.37
C ILE A 14 -20.51 -0.27 -16.82
N SER A 15 -19.37 -0.36 -17.50
CA SER A 15 -19.25 0.05 -18.91
C SER A 15 -20.17 -0.76 -19.81
N THR A 16 -20.32 -2.06 -19.59
CA THR A 16 -21.24 -2.92 -20.34
C THR A 16 -22.67 -2.40 -20.24
N VAL A 17 -23.16 -2.10 -19.03
CA VAL A 17 -24.52 -1.57 -18.84
C VAL A 17 -24.71 -0.23 -19.57
N ILE A 18 -23.76 0.69 -19.44
CA ILE A 18 -23.80 2.00 -20.10
C ILE A 18 -23.79 1.85 -21.63
N VAL A 19 -22.89 1.03 -22.17
CA VAL A 19 -22.75 0.83 -23.62
C VAL A 19 -24.01 0.18 -24.19
N PHE A 20 -24.59 -0.82 -23.53
CA PHE A 20 -25.85 -1.41 -23.98
C PHE A 20 -27.01 -0.39 -23.96
N THR A 21 -27.05 0.48 -22.95
CA THR A 21 -28.05 1.54 -22.86
C THR A 21 -27.92 2.52 -24.03
N ILE A 22 -26.69 2.98 -24.31
CA ILE A 22 -26.40 3.87 -25.44
C ILE A 22 -26.71 3.17 -26.77
N TRP A 23 -26.40 1.87 -26.89
CA TRP A 23 -26.64 1.09 -28.10
C TRP A 23 -28.13 0.99 -28.44
N VAL A 24 -29.01 0.78 -27.44
CA VAL A 24 -30.46 0.80 -27.63
C VAL A 24 -30.91 2.13 -28.23
N GLN A 25 -30.44 3.25 -27.69
CA GLN A 25 -30.77 4.59 -28.19
C GLN A 25 -30.23 4.85 -29.60
N ILE A 26 -29.01 4.40 -29.92
CA ILE A 26 -28.44 4.57 -31.27
C ILE A 26 -29.23 3.78 -32.32
N ASN A 27 -29.75 2.60 -31.96
CA ASN A 27 -30.52 1.79 -32.91
C ASN A 27 -31.85 2.42 -33.29
N GLU A 28 -32.47 3.19 -32.40
CA GLU A 28 -33.70 3.94 -32.66
C GLU A 28 -33.51 5.07 -33.68
N LEU A 29 -32.27 5.54 -33.89
CA LEU A 29 -31.98 6.65 -34.80
C LEU A 29 -32.11 6.30 -36.30
N GLY A 30 -32.42 5.05 -36.67
CA GLY A 30 -32.99 4.58 -37.94
C GLY A 30 -32.22 4.83 -39.25
N THR A 31 -31.28 5.77 -39.28
CA THR A 31 -30.75 6.42 -40.50
C THR A 31 -29.25 6.22 -40.69
N ILE A 32 -28.58 5.66 -39.68
CA ILE A 32 -27.12 5.45 -39.69
C ILE A 32 -26.77 4.11 -40.35
N ASN A 33 -25.79 4.11 -41.26
CA ASN A 33 -25.21 2.90 -41.87
C ASN A 33 -24.74 1.90 -40.80
N ASN A 34 -25.08 0.62 -40.95
CA ASN A 34 -24.76 -0.45 -39.98
C ASN A 34 -23.26 -0.58 -39.69
N TYR A 35 -22.38 -0.40 -40.69
CA TYR A 35 -20.93 -0.45 -40.46
C TYR A 35 -20.45 0.72 -39.59
N LEU A 36 -21.03 1.91 -39.79
CA LEU A 36 -20.72 3.08 -38.97
C LEU A 36 -21.21 2.89 -37.53
N LYS A 37 -22.37 2.26 -37.32
CA LYS A 37 -22.87 1.89 -35.98
C LYS A 37 -21.89 0.98 -35.25
N ILE A 38 -21.33 -0.03 -35.92
CA ILE A 38 -20.34 -0.93 -35.30
C ILE A 38 -19.08 -0.17 -34.88
N ILE A 39 -18.54 0.68 -35.76
CA ILE A 39 -17.35 1.50 -35.47
C ILE A 39 -17.63 2.43 -34.29
N LEU A 40 -18.76 3.14 -34.32
CA LEU A 40 -19.18 4.03 -33.23
C LEU A 40 -19.35 3.27 -31.91
N GLY A 41 -19.99 2.09 -31.93
CA GLY A 41 -20.13 1.24 -30.76
C GLY A 41 -18.79 0.83 -30.16
N GLY A 42 -17.82 0.47 -31.00
CA GLY A 42 -16.45 0.16 -30.57
C GLY A 42 -15.76 1.35 -29.90
N LEU A 43 -15.85 2.55 -30.51
CA LEU A 43 -15.26 3.77 -29.96
C LEU A 43 -15.93 4.20 -28.65
N ILE A 44 -17.26 4.15 -28.58
CA ILE A 44 -18.03 4.45 -27.36
C ILE A 44 -17.66 3.48 -26.25
N SER A 45 -17.59 2.19 -26.55
CA SER A 45 -17.21 1.16 -25.58
C SER A 45 -15.83 1.43 -24.97
N LEU A 46 -14.84 1.71 -25.82
CA LEU A 46 -13.49 2.05 -25.36
C LEU A 46 -13.47 3.34 -24.52
N GLY A 47 -14.19 4.37 -24.95
CA GLY A 47 -14.30 5.65 -24.25
C GLY A 47 -14.94 5.51 -22.87
N VAL A 48 -16.09 4.84 -22.80
CA VAL A 48 -16.82 4.58 -21.54
C VAL A 48 -15.96 3.77 -20.58
N TYR A 49 -15.30 2.71 -21.06
CA TYR A 49 -14.39 1.91 -20.22
C TYR A 49 -13.25 2.73 -19.63
N ARG A 50 -12.54 3.52 -20.46
CA ARG A 50 -11.46 4.38 -19.98
C ARG A 50 -11.96 5.42 -18.97
N ALA A 51 -13.13 6.00 -19.21
CA ALA A 51 -13.76 6.94 -18.28
C ALA A 51 -14.07 6.28 -16.93
N MET A 52 -14.62 5.06 -16.94
CA MET A 52 -14.93 4.32 -15.70
C MET A 52 -13.68 3.95 -14.91
N VAL A 53 -12.64 3.45 -15.57
CA VAL A 53 -11.35 3.16 -14.91
C VAL A 53 -10.78 4.43 -14.27
N SER A 54 -10.76 5.54 -15.01
CA SER A 54 -10.27 6.84 -14.52
C SER A 54 -11.06 7.34 -13.30
N LEU A 55 -12.39 7.21 -13.34
CA LEU A 55 -13.27 7.61 -12.23
C LEU A 55 -12.96 6.80 -10.97
N ILE A 56 -12.85 5.47 -11.08
CA ILE A 56 -12.55 4.62 -9.92
C ILE A 56 -11.14 4.94 -9.37
N ILE A 57 -10.13 5.08 -10.24
CA ILE A 57 -8.78 5.47 -9.81
C ILE A 57 -8.81 6.82 -9.08
N THR A 58 -9.50 7.81 -9.62
CA THR A 58 -9.62 9.14 -9.02
C THR A 58 -10.32 9.09 -7.66
N ALA A 59 -11.42 8.32 -7.55
CA ALA A 59 -12.11 8.11 -6.30
C ALA A 59 -11.21 7.47 -5.24
N THR A 60 -10.38 6.49 -5.64
CA THR A 60 -9.42 5.85 -4.71
C THR A 60 -8.29 6.79 -4.31
N LYS A 61 -7.84 7.70 -5.18
CA LYS A 61 -6.82 8.69 -4.84
C LYS A 61 -7.32 9.72 -3.83
N ASN A 62 -8.55 10.20 -4.01
CA ASN A 62 -9.08 11.34 -3.24
C ASN A 62 -9.80 10.94 -1.95
N SER A 63 -10.25 9.69 -1.82
CA SER A 63 -10.97 9.22 -0.63
C SER A 63 -10.28 8.00 0.00
N THR A 64 -9.64 8.21 1.14
CA THR A 64 -9.01 7.13 1.92
C THR A 64 -10.02 6.07 2.35
N TRP A 65 -11.23 6.48 2.74
CA TRP A 65 -12.31 5.56 3.11
C TRP A 65 -12.69 4.66 1.93
N PHE A 66 -12.88 5.24 0.74
CA PHE A 66 -13.18 4.46 -0.46
C PHE A 66 -12.01 3.54 -0.83
N LYS A 67 -10.78 4.05 -0.79
CA LYS A 67 -9.56 3.25 -1.03
C LYS A 67 -9.48 2.04 -0.10
N LYS A 68 -9.68 2.24 1.21
CA LYS A 68 -9.65 1.19 2.23
C LYS A 68 -10.72 0.12 1.96
N LYS A 69 -11.96 0.53 1.69
CA LYS A 69 -13.06 -0.40 1.37
C LYS A 69 -12.83 -1.13 0.04
N PHE A 70 -12.27 -0.44 -0.95
CA PHE A 70 -11.98 -1.01 -2.26
C PHE A 70 -10.88 -2.06 -2.19
N LEU A 71 -9.78 -1.76 -1.50
CA LEU A 71 -8.62 -2.65 -1.33
C LEU A 71 -8.86 -3.78 -0.32
N GLY A 72 -9.71 -3.57 0.69
CA GLY A 72 -10.05 -4.60 1.69
C GLY A 72 -8.81 -5.13 2.41
N LYS A 73 -8.64 -6.46 2.48
CA LYS A 73 -7.47 -7.11 3.07
C LYS A 73 -6.10 -6.73 2.46
N TYR A 74 -6.07 -6.14 1.26
CA TYR A 74 -4.83 -5.61 0.67
C TYR A 74 -4.43 -4.24 1.21
N TYR A 75 -5.30 -3.57 1.97
CA TYR A 75 -5.06 -2.19 2.40
C TYR A 75 -3.99 -2.10 3.50
N MET A 76 -2.84 -1.57 3.12
CA MET A 76 -1.70 -1.30 3.98
C MET A 76 -1.44 0.19 4.15
N GLY A 77 -2.05 1.05 3.33
CA GLY A 77 -1.76 2.48 3.30
C GLY A 77 -1.93 3.19 4.65
N GLY A 78 -1.07 4.17 4.93
CA GLY A 78 -1.10 4.95 6.16
C GLY A 78 0.25 5.20 6.79
N THR A 79 0.24 5.67 8.04
CA THR A 79 1.44 5.80 8.87
C THR A 79 1.52 4.62 9.83
N TRP A 80 2.68 3.96 9.82
CA TRP A 80 3.04 2.85 10.68
C TRP A 80 4.17 3.29 11.62
N VAL A 81 4.13 2.80 12.84
CA VAL A 81 5.16 3.07 13.85
C VAL A 81 5.52 1.80 14.56
N GLY A 82 6.76 1.70 15.01
CA GLY A 82 7.23 0.48 15.62
C GLY A 82 8.63 0.58 16.16
N PHE A 83 9.26 -0.56 16.34
CA PHE A 83 10.63 -0.65 16.81
C PHE A 83 11.34 -1.87 16.28
N TYR A 84 12.66 -1.83 16.36
CA TYR A 84 13.53 -2.98 16.19
C TYR A 84 14.69 -2.94 17.18
N ILE A 85 15.27 -4.11 17.45
CA ILE A 85 16.50 -4.22 18.24
C ILE A 85 17.66 -4.45 17.26
N GLY A 86 18.49 -3.43 17.08
CA GLY A 86 19.63 -3.48 16.18
C GLY A 86 20.63 -4.57 16.60
N PHE A 87 21.56 -4.92 15.70
CA PHE A 87 22.53 -5.99 15.92
C PHE A 87 23.36 -5.82 17.23
N LEU A 88 23.59 -4.59 17.66
CA LEU A 88 24.32 -4.28 18.91
C LEU A 88 23.43 -4.24 20.16
N GLY A 89 22.20 -4.77 20.08
CA GLY A 89 21.22 -4.75 21.18
C GLY A 89 20.59 -3.37 21.43
N LYS A 90 20.86 -2.38 20.57
CA LYS A 90 20.30 -1.03 20.72
C LYS A 90 18.90 -0.95 20.12
N GLU A 91 17.97 -0.45 20.91
CA GLU A 91 16.62 -0.14 20.47
C GLU A 91 16.59 0.98 19.44
N ARG A 92 15.71 0.85 18.46
CA ARG A 92 15.49 1.83 17.41
C ARG A 92 14.00 1.94 17.15
N PHE A 93 13.51 3.17 17.03
CA PHE A 93 12.10 3.46 16.78
C PHE A 93 11.89 3.76 15.31
N ILE A 94 10.86 3.16 14.73
CA ILE A 94 10.54 3.23 13.31
C ILE A 94 9.31 4.10 13.10
N ILE A 95 9.33 4.90 12.04
CA ILE A 95 8.14 5.53 11.45
C ILE A 95 8.16 5.23 9.95
N GLU A 96 7.17 4.51 9.44
CA GLU A 96 7.01 4.24 8.01
C GLU A 96 5.73 4.89 7.44
N ARG A 97 5.84 5.40 6.22
CA ARG A 97 4.74 5.95 5.43
C ARG A 97 4.46 5.01 4.26
N PHE A 98 3.26 4.44 4.25
CA PHE A 98 2.81 3.47 3.27
C PHE A 98 1.91 4.18 2.26
N GLU A 99 2.49 4.64 1.16
CA GLU A 99 1.81 5.30 0.06
C GLU A 99 1.25 4.25 -0.90
N GLN A 100 -0.02 3.88 -0.71
CA GLN A 100 -0.65 2.82 -1.49
C GLN A 100 -1.52 3.33 -2.63
N GLY A 101 -1.25 2.84 -3.84
CA GLY A 101 -2.11 2.93 -5.01
C GLY A 101 -2.90 1.64 -5.26
N ILE A 102 -3.52 1.49 -6.43
CA ILE A 102 -4.20 0.24 -6.81
C ILE A 102 -3.19 -0.85 -7.15
N ASP A 103 -2.12 -0.48 -7.87
CA ASP A 103 -1.18 -1.43 -8.45
C ASP A 103 0.13 -1.56 -7.67
N GLY A 104 0.32 -0.74 -6.63
CA GLY A 104 1.59 -0.69 -5.91
C GLY A 104 1.50 -0.06 -4.54
N LEU A 105 2.56 -0.26 -3.78
CA LEU A 105 2.79 0.31 -2.48
C LEU A 105 4.21 0.87 -2.46
N VAL A 106 4.35 2.13 -2.07
CA VAL A 106 5.65 2.76 -1.81
C VAL A 106 5.79 2.91 -0.30
N ILE A 107 6.93 2.48 0.23
CA ILE A 107 7.25 2.61 1.66
C ILE A 107 8.38 3.62 1.80
N ARG A 108 8.21 4.57 2.71
CA ARG A 108 9.27 5.49 3.15
C ARG A 108 9.40 5.38 4.64
N GLY A 109 10.53 4.89 5.12
CA GLY A 109 10.78 4.69 6.54
C GLY A 109 11.87 5.60 7.07
N LYS A 110 11.76 5.91 8.35
CA LYS A 110 12.80 6.57 9.15
C LYS A 110 12.97 5.80 10.45
N SER A 111 14.21 5.80 10.96
CA SER A 111 14.54 5.29 12.27
C SER A 111 15.15 6.37 13.15
N PHE A 112 14.89 6.25 14.45
CA PHE A 112 15.38 7.13 15.50
C PHE A 112 16.00 6.30 16.62
N ASP A 113 17.00 6.87 17.29
CA ASP A 113 17.64 6.26 18.44
C ASP A 113 16.85 6.49 19.74
N GLU A 114 17.37 5.95 20.85
CA GLU A 114 16.83 6.10 22.20
C GLU A 114 16.59 7.57 22.60
N LEU A 115 17.46 8.47 22.12
CA LEU A 115 17.43 9.91 22.37
C LEU A 115 16.54 10.68 21.37
N SER A 116 15.78 9.98 20.52
CA SER A 116 14.94 10.57 19.46
C SER A 116 15.75 11.25 18.34
N LYS A 117 17.05 10.96 18.21
CA LYS A 117 17.86 11.50 17.12
C LYS A 117 17.67 10.64 15.89
N TYR A 118 17.58 11.29 14.74
CA TYR A 118 17.50 10.64 13.44
C TYR A 118 18.71 9.71 13.24
N HIS A 119 18.44 8.48 12.80
CA HIS A 119 19.45 7.44 12.63
C HIS A 119 19.65 7.06 11.16
N ALA A 120 18.56 6.70 10.48
CA ALA A 120 18.58 6.31 9.07
C ALA A 120 17.20 6.48 8.44
N ALA A 121 17.15 6.54 7.11
CA ALA A 121 15.93 6.45 6.33
C ALA A 121 16.08 5.40 5.23
N TRP A 122 14.95 4.88 4.77
CA TRP A 122 14.91 3.96 3.65
C TRP A 122 13.69 4.19 2.79
N PHE A 123 13.76 3.71 1.56
CA PHE A 123 12.61 3.69 0.67
C PHE A 123 12.48 2.34 -0.03
N SER A 124 11.24 2.01 -0.41
CA SER A 124 10.93 0.83 -1.22
C SER A 124 9.82 1.13 -2.21
N THR A 125 10.04 0.73 -3.46
CA THR A 125 9.01 0.70 -4.53
C THR A 125 8.65 -0.73 -4.94
N SER A 126 9.41 -1.72 -4.47
CA SER A 126 9.28 -3.13 -4.82
C SER A 126 8.68 -3.91 -3.66
N VAL A 127 7.36 -3.82 -3.52
CA VAL A 127 6.62 -4.39 -2.39
C VAL A 127 5.67 -5.49 -2.86
N ASN A 128 5.77 -6.67 -2.24
CA ASN A 128 4.89 -7.80 -2.45
C ASN A 128 3.96 -7.98 -1.24
N ILE A 129 2.66 -7.83 -1.46
CA ILE A 129 1.61 -8.08 -0.46
C ILE A 129 0.95 -9.42 -0.78
N ASP A 130 1.18 -10.42 0.08
CA ASP A 130 0.63 -11.76 -0.04
C ASP A 130 -0.42 -11.98 1.05
N VAL A 131 -1.64 -11.55 0.77
CA VAL A 131 -2.77 -11.59 1.71
C VAL A 131 -3.25 -13.00 2.04
N GLU A 132 -2.98 -13.97 1.17
CA GLU A 132 -3.34 -15.38 1.39
C GLU A 132 -2.36 -16.02 2.39
N LYS A 133 -1.07 -15.67 2.31
CA LYS A 133 -0.08 -16.08 3.31
C LYS A 133 0.01 -15.13 4.51
N GLY A 134 -0.80 -14.07 4.53
CA GLY A 134 -0.80 -13.06 5.58
C GLY A 134 0.56 -12.39 5.77
N ARG A 135 1.24 -11.97 4.70
CA ARG A 135 2.57 -11.36 4.79
C ARG A 135 2.82 -10.24 3.77
N ILE A 136 3.77 -9.37 4.11
CA ILE A 136 4.35 -8.37 3.23
C ILE A 136 5.86 -8.59 3.15
N MET A 137 6.42 -8.49 1.94
CA MET A 137 7.85 -8.58 1.70
C MET A 137 8.28 -7.44 0.79
N TYR A 138 9.41 -6.82 1.06
CA TYR A 138 9.94 -5.75 0.22
C TYR A 138 11.45 -5.67 0.32
N MET A 139 12.08 -5.22 -0.77
CA MET A 139 13.46 -4.76 -0.72
C MET A 139 13.48 -3.27 -0.42
N TYR A 140 14.44 -2.82 0.37
CA TYR A 140 14.61 -1.41 0.69
C TYR A 140 16.03 -0.96 0.37
N GLU A 141 16.16 0.30 -0.01
CA GLU A 141 17.42 1.02 -0.10
C GLU A 141 17.53 1.90 1.14
N CYS A 142 18.51 1.61 2.00
CA CYS A 142 18.77 2.38 3.22
C CYS A 142 19.86 3.42 2.97
N LEU A 143 19.61 4.64 3.46
CA LEU A 143 20.47 5.80 3.39
C LEU A 143 20.89 6.21 4.81
N PRO A 144 21.92 5.58 5.41
CA PRO A 144 22.45 5.98 6.71
C PRO A 144 23.17 7.33 6.61
N ILE A 145 23.07 8.17 7.65
CA ILE A 145 23.70 9.51 7.70
C ILE A 145 25.21 9.47 7.44
N ASN A 146 25.87 8.41 7.92
CA ASN A 146 27.33 8.32 7.96
C ASN A 146 27.92 7.30 6.98
N ALA A 147 27.14 6.75 6.05
CA ALA A 147 27.61 5.73 5.12
C ALA A 147 28.05 6.36 3.78
N GLN A 148 29.15 5.84 3.23
CA GLN A 148 29.62 6.20 1.88
C GLN A 148 28.85 5.47 0.77
N THR A 149 28.10 4.42 1.11
CA THR A 149 27.36 3.57 0.19
C THR A 149 25.95 3.34 0.71
N ASN A 150 25.00 3.17 -0.22
CA ASN A 150 23.64 2.77 0.11
C ASN A 150 23.67 1.31 0.58
N ASN A 151 22.87 1.00 1.59
CA ASN A 151 22.76 -0.35 2.14
C ASN A 151 21.42 -0.93 1.73
N ASP A 152 21.44 -1.88 0.80
CA ASP A 152 20.22 -2.58 0.41
C ASP A 152 19.89 -3.70 1.40
N GLY A 153 18.61 -3.95 1.58
CA GLY A 153 18.13 -5.02 2.44
C GLY A 153 16.78 -5.56 2.03
N ILE A 154 16.35 -6.60 2.74
CA ILE A 154 15.04 -7.22 2.58
C ILE A 154 14.30 -7.18 3.90
N ALA A 155 13.01 -6.88 3.84
CA ALA A 155 12.09 -6.95 4.95
C ALA A 155 10.98 -7.96 4.66
N SER A 156 10.58 -8.70 5.70
CA SER A 156 9.53 -9.71 5.64
C SER A 156 8.74 -9.68 6.94
N PHE A 157 7.46 -9.37 6.84
CA PHE A 157 6.56 -9.27 7.99
C PHE A 157 5.30 -10.09 7.78
N GLY A 158 4.86 -10.76 8.84
CA GLY A 158 3.53 -11.35 8.96
C GLY A 158 2.50 -10.30 9.39
N PHE A 159 1.26 -10.48 8.94
CA PHE A 159 0.10 -9.67 9.29
C PHE A 159 -0.51 -10.11 10.60
N ILE A 160 -0.91 -9.14 11.41
CA ILE A 160 -1.77 -9.33 12.57
C ILE A 160 -3.04 -8.52 12.28
N ARG A 161 -4.17 -9.23 12.25
CA ARG A 161 -5.49 -8.71 11.86
C ARG A 161 -6.57 -9.45 12.64
N ASP A 162 -7.70 -8.78 12.85
CA ASP A 162 -8.83 -9.33 13.60
C ASP A 162 -9.53 -10.46 12.82
N ASP A 163 -9.55 -10.35 11.49
CA ASP A 163 -10.18 -11.30 10.58
C ASP A 163 -9.44 -11.38 9.23
N GLU A 164 -9.51 -12.51 8.54
CA GLU A 164 -8.80 -12.78 7.28
C GLU A 164 -9.19 -11.85 6.11
N ASP A 165 -10.39 -11.28 6.14
CA ASP A 165 -10.89 -10.36 5.12
C ASP A 165 -10.65 -8.88 5.46
N THR A 166 -10.12 -8.61 6.66
CA THR A 166 -9.80 -7.26 7.11
C THR A 166 -8.36 -6.86 6.79
N ALA A 167 -8.16 -5.55 6.69
CA ALA A 167 -6.84 -4.96 6.56
C ALA A 167 -6.03 -5.15 7.85
N PRO A 168 -4.73 -5.45 7.78
CA PRO A 168 -3.91 -5.58 8.98
C PRO A 168 -3.76 -4.26 9.71
N THR A 169 -3.70 -4.38 11.03
CA THR A 169 -3.50 -3.29 11.98
C THR A 169 -2.10 -3.33 12.58
N GLN A 170 -1.42 -4.49 12.53
CA GLN A 170 -0.06 -4.67 13.02
C GLN A 170 0.71 -5.61 12.10
N ILE A 171 2.03 -5.48 12.10
CA ILE A 171 2.95 -6.35 11.36
C ILE A 171 4.14 -6.72 12.25
N SER A 172 4.61 -7.95 12.12
CA SER A 172 5.78 -8.44 12.87
C SER A 172 6.63 -9.37 12.03
N GLY A 173 7.94 -9.24 12.14
CA GLY A 173 8.85 -10.02 11.32
C GLY A 173 10.29 -9.56 11.47
N PHE A 174 10.99 -9.45 10.35
CA PHE A 174 12.39 -9.07 10.35
C PHE A 174 12.79 -8.25 9.13
N SER A 175 13.83 -7.45 9.31
CA SER A 175 14.65 -6.90 8.24
C SER A 175 16.03 -7.55 8.25
N ALA A 176 16.71 -7.56 7.11
CA ALA A 176 18.09 -8.01 6.99
C ALA A 176 18.81 -7.18 5.93
N ASP A 177 19.84 -6.46 6.35
CA ASP A 177 20.75 -5.77 5.44
C ASP A 177 21.63 -6.81 4.75
N MET A 178 21.78 -6.67 3.42
CA MET A 178 22.52 -7.66 2.61
C MET A 178 23.98 -7.81 3.06
N HIS A 179 24.60 -6.74 3.57
CA HIS A 179 26.00 -6.75 3.99
C HIS A 179 26.23 -7.34 5.39
N LEU A 180 25.21 -7.35 6.26
CA LEU A 180 25.36 -7.80 7.65
C LEU A 180 25.03 -9.29 7.83
N GLY A 181 24.25 -9.88 6.92
CA GLY A 181 23.87 -11.30 6.97
C GLY A 181 23.07 -11.68 8.22
N LYS A 182 22.56 -10.71 8.99
CA LYS A 182 21.81 -10.91 10.23
C LYS A 182 20.41 -10.35 10.13
N ARG A 183 19.46 -11.09 10.70
CA ARG A 183 18.06 -10.67 10.79
C ARG A 183 17.86 -9.86 12.05
N VAL A 184 17.19 -8.74 11.91
CA VAL A 184 16.78 -7.83 12.97
C VAL A 184 15.27 -7.96 13.10
N ARG A 185 14.79 -8.38 14.26
CA ARG A 185 13.35 -8.53 14.49
C ARG A 185 12.72 -7.15 14.66
N ALA A 186 11.54 -6.96 14.08
CA ALA A 186 10.79 -5.72 14.14
C ALA A 186 9.29 -5.96 14.38
N PHE A 187 8.64 -4.97 14.98
CA PHE A 187 7.21 -4.93 15.22
C PHE A 187 6.67 -3.54 14.93
N GLU A 188 5.55 -3.46 14.23
CA GLU A 188 4.92 -2.19 13.88
C GLU A 188 3.40 -2.25 13.98
N ILE A 189 2.80 -1.11 14.29
CA ILE A 189 1.37 -0.90 14.31
C ILE A 189 0.98 0.26 13.40
N LYS A 190 -0.20 0.18 12.79
CA LYS A 190 -0.78 1.30 12.04
C LYS A 190 -1.41 2.29 13.01
N VAL A 191 -0.98 3.55 12.95
CA VAL A 191 -1.51 4.63 13.79
C VAL A 191 -2.45 5.57 13.05
N SER A 192 -2.39 5.58 11.73
CA SER A 192 -3.24 6.41 10.89
C SER A 192 -3.39 5.80 9.50
N ASP A 193 -4.58 5.93 8.90
CA ASP A 193 -4.84 5.60 7.49
C ASP A 193 -4.27 6.68 6.54
N ARG A 194 -3.72 7.78 7.07
CA ARG A 194 -3.10 8.87 6.30
C ARG A 194 -1.58 8.90 6.48
N CYS A 195 -0.89 9.35 5.44
CA CYS A 195 0.57 9.53 5.43
C CYS A 195 1.01 10.94 5.87
N ASP A 196 0.16 11.74 6.49
CA ASP A 196 0.44 13.11 6.98
C ASP A 196 0.47 13.21 8.52
N TYR A 197 0.45 12.07 9.22
CA TYR A 197 0.56 12.01 10.68
C TYR A 197 1.84 12.73 11.16
N LYS A 198 1.82 13.45 12.28
CA LYS A 198 2.98 14.25 12.71
C LYS A 198 4.12 13.35 13.18
N GLU A 199 5.36 13.71 12.84
CA GLU A 199 6.54 12.90 13.18
C GLU A 199 6.75 12.79 14.70
N ASP A 200 6.61 13.88 15.44
CA ASP A 200 6.76 13.88 16.90
C ASP A 200 5.71 12.98 17.60
N GLU A 201 4.47 13.04 17.13
CA GLU A 201 3.38 12.20 17.63
C GLU A 201 3.62 10.72 17.28
N ALA A 202 4.13 10.44 16.07
CA ALA A 202 4.46 9.08 15.63
C ALA A 202 5.62 8.50 16.45
N LEU A 203 6.66 9.31 16.69
CA LEU A 203 7.81 8.88 17.48
C LEU A 203 7.43 8.61 18.94
N LYS A 204 6.60 9.47 19.52
CA LYS A 204 6.03 9.21 20.85
C LYS A 204 5.29 7.87 20.88
N ARG A 205 4.42 7.61 19.89
CA ARG A 205 3.68 6.35 19.83
C ARG A 205 4.59 5.15 19.59
N ALA A 206 5.65 5.28 18.78
CA ALA A 206 6.65 4.22 18.59
C ALA A 206 7.32 3.79 19.91
N LYS A 207 7.66 4.77 20.77
CA LYS A 207 8.23 4.52 22.10
C LYS A 207 7.24 3.83 23.04
N GLU A 208 5.98 4.24 23.02
CA GLU A 208 4.92 3.56 23.79
C GLU A 208 4.76 2.10 23.35
N VAL A 209 4.73 1.86 22.03
CA VAL A 209 4.63 0.50 21.47
C VAL A 209 5.80 -0.38 21.89
N PHE A 210 7.01 0.16 21.94
CA PHE A 210 8.16 -0.55 22.48
C PHE A 210 7.95 -0.96 23.94
N LEU A 211 7.51 -0.04 24.81
CA LEU A 211 7.24 -0.36 26.21
C LEU A 211 6.15 -1.43 26.36
N GLU A 212 5.12 -1.41 25.52
CA GLU A 212 4.01 -2.39 25.51
C GLU A 212 4.42 -3.78 25.01
N LYS A 213 5.45 -3.88 24.14
CA LYS A 213 5.72 -5.10 23.35
C LYS A 213 7.14 -5.64 23.46
N LYS A 214 8.06 -4.93 24.11
CA LYS A 214 9.48 -5.34 24.22
C LYS A 214 9.67 -6.72 24.83
N ASP A 215 8.78 -7.15 25.73
CA ASP A 215 8.90 -8.46 26.40
C ASP A 215 8.53 -9.64 25.48
N LEU A 216 7.97 -9.35 24.30
CA LEU A 216 7.72 -10.34 23.25
C LEU A 216 8.95 -10.55 22.34
N PHE A 217 10.04 -9.81 22.57
CA PHE A 217 11.20 -9.72 21.69
C PHE A 217 12.46 -10.35 22.28
#